data_AF-A0A3R6B9B8-F1
#
_entry.id   AF-A0A3R6B9B8-F1
#
_cell.length_a   1.000
_cell.length_b   1.000
_cell.length_c   1.000
_cell.angle_alpha   90.00
_cell.angle_beta   90.00
_cell.angle_gamma   90.00
#
_symmetry.space_group_name_H-M   'P 1'
#
loop_
_entity.id
_entity.type
_entity.pdbx_description
1 polymer ?
#
loop_
_entity_poly.entity_id
_entity_poly.type
_entity_poly.pdbx_seq_one_letter_code
_entity_poly.pdbx_strand_id
1 'polypeptide(L)'
;MGRKKLQLFTKRFYPAGNYIWIVPKGCREVDVFLVGGGGAGHNGSGGGGGYTKTFKKDTSGWRDGDAISVAPGQSIPITVGKGGIGGYSEVAPNGGYSQFLNSSYRANGGNGAGNGYPGGSNAGAYTGGNGGSGGAGDDSDTAKAGSDGSNGIGSRNENGSLYPAGSLYGGGKGQRHTTRDFGEPTGKRNAGGGGSDRNINGGMGGESDYDKGCGTGNGNRKSGGYGGGGCGTYGNGGDGTVLIRYWAYEE
;
A
#
# COMPACT_ATOMS: atom_id res chain seq x y z
N MET A 1 19.99 -42.12 -0.63
CA MET A 1 19.60 -40.72 -0.92
C MET A 1 19.24 -40.04 0.40
N GLY A 2 20.05 -39.09 0.86
CA GLY A 2 19.81 -38.39 2.13
C GLY A 2 18.49 -37.61 2.09
N ARG A 3 17.72 -37.63 3.19
CA ARG A 3 16.50 -36.82 3.31
C ARG A 3 16.90 -35.35 3.23
N LYS A 4 16.58 -34.69 2.11
CA LYS A 4 16.72 -33.23 1.98
C LYS A 4 15.93 -32.54 3.08
N LYS A 5 16.57 -31.61 3.79
CA LYS A 5 15.99 -30.93 4.96
C LYS A 5 14.95 -29.91 4.49
N LEU A 6 13.85 -29.82 5.23
CA LEU A 6 12.85 -28.78 5.03
C LEU A 6 13.37 -27.47 5.65
N GLN A 7 13.34 -26.37 4.90
CA GLN A 7 13.77 -25.05 5.33
C GLN A 7 12.73 -23.98 5.02
N LEU A 8 12.76 -22.90 5.79
CA LEU A 8 11.87 -21.76 5.63
C LEU A 8 12.48 -20.76 4.65
N PHE A 9 11.71 -20.39 3.64
CA PHE A 9 12.09 -19.44 2.60
C PHE A 9 11.14 -18.27 2.57
N THR A 10 11.65 -17.12 2.12
CA THR A 10 10.86 -15.93 1.83
C THR A 10 11.16 -15.46 0.41
N LYS A 11 10.13 -15.13 -0.37
CA LYS A 11 10.28 -14.61 -1.73
C LYS A 11 9.36 -13.42 -1.95
N ARG A 12 9.89 -12.36 -2.55
CA ARG A 12 9.14 -11.14 -2.88
C ARG A 12 9.06 -10.95 -4.39
N PHE A 13 7.87 -10.63 -4.88
CA PHE A 13 7.59 -10.27 -6.26
C PHE A 13 7.40 -8.77 -6.36
N TYR A 14 8.24 -8.14 -7.18
CA TYR A 14 8.24 -6.73 -7.58
C TYR A 14 9.17 -6.60 -8.80
N PRO A 15 9.05 -5.57 -9.66
CA PRO A 15 8.06 -4.47 -9.65
C PRO A 15 6.65 -4.90 -10.12
N ALA A 16 5.77 -3.95 -10.50
CA ALA A 16 4.46 -4.28 -11.04
C ALA A 16 4.54 -5.14 -12.32
N GLY A 17 3.62 -6.09 -12.44
CA GLY A 17 3.61 -7.04 -13.55
C GLY A 17 2.96 -8.37 -13.19
N ASN A 18 3.04 -9.31 -14.14
CA ASN A 18 2.55 -10.68 -13.96
C ASN A 18 3.72 -11.64 -13.83
N TYR A 19 3.65 -12.53 -12.86
CA TYR A 19 4.65 -13.54 -12.54
C TYR A 19 3.99 -14.91 -12.44
N ILE A 20 4.77 -15.95 -12.68
CA ILE A 20 4.42 -17.33 -12.36
C ILE A 20 5.39 -17.83 -11.29
N TRP A 21 4.85 -18.37 -10.19
CA TRP A 21 5.64 -19.08 -9.20
C TRP A 21 5.32 -20.57 -9.25
N ILE A 22 6.34 -21.39 -9.45
CA ILE A 22 6.22 -22.84 -9.39
C ILE A 22 6.48 -23.26 -7.95
N VAL A 23 5.50 -23.94 -7.35
CA VAL A 23 5.57 -24.38 -5.95
C VAL A 23 6.68 -25.42 -5.81
N PRO A 24 7.68 -25.19 -4.94
CA PRO A 24 8.82 -26.08 -4.80
C PRO A 24 8.44 -27.41 -4.12
N LYS A 25 9.31 -28.41 -4.28
CA LYS A 25 9.14 -29.72 -3.63
C LYS A 25 9.07 -29.56 -2.11
N GLY A 26 8.16 -30.31 -1.49
CA GLY A 26 7.95 -30.28 -0.04
C GLY A 26 7.02 -29.16 0.45
N CYS A 27 6.73 -28.14 -0.36
CA CYS A 27 5.79 -27.08 0.01
C CYS A 27 4.33 -27.58 -0.12
N ARG A 28 3.52 -27.33 0.91
CA ARG A 28 2.07 -27.65 0.95
C ARG A 28 1.20 -26.50 1.44
N GLU A 29 1.81 -25.50 2.05
CA GLU A 29 1.15 -24.32 2.60
C GLU A 29 2.10 -23.12 2.48
N VAL A 30 1.52 -21.92 2.33
CA VAL A 30 2.25 -20.67 2.13
C VAL A 30 1.58 -19.55 2.91
N ASP A 31 2.38 -18.80 3.67
CA ASP A 31 1.98 -17.49 4.18
C ASP A 31 2.14 -16.47 3.06
N VAL A 32 1.15 -15.60 2.86
CA VAL A 32 1.13 -14.58 1.81
C VAL A 32 0.80 -13.22 2.40
N PHE A 33 1.64 -12.23 2.09
CA PHE A 33 1.40 -10.83 2.35
C PHE A 33 1.33 -10.06 1.04
N LEU A 34 0.25 -9.30 0.86
CA LEU A 34 -0.06 -8.57 -0.36
C LEU A 34 -0.09 -7.08 -0.08
N VAL A 35 0.42 -6.28 -1.01
CA VAL A 35 0.26 -4.82 -1.01
C VAL A 35 -0.15 -4.40 -2.42
N GLY A 36 -1.28 -3.71 -2.56
CA GLY A 36 -1.67 -3.10 -3.83
C GLY A 36 -0.72 -1.95 -4.23
N GLY A 37 -0.85 -1.45 -5.46
CA GLY A 37 -0.17 -0.20 -5.84
C GLY A 37 -0.75 0.99 -5.09
N GLY A 38 0.05 2.02 -4.81
CA GLY A 38 -0.43 3.27 -4.21
C GLY A 38 -1.23 4.11 -5.22
N GLY A 39 -2.13 4.94 -4.71
CA GLY A 39 -2.84 5.93 -5.53
C GLY A 39 -1.97 7.15 -5.85
N ALA A 40 -2.32 7.89 -6.89
CA ALA A 40 -1.63 9.13 -7.27
C ALA A 40 -1.97 10.30 -6.32
N GLY A 41 -1.06 11.26 -6.21
CA GLY A 41 -1.32 12.55 -5.58
C GLY A 41 -1.91 13.56 -6.57
N HIS A 42 -2.61 14.58 -6.06
CA HIS A 42 -3.29 15.60 -6.85
C HIS A 42 -3.69 16.81 -5.99
N ASN A 43 -3.77 18.01 -6.59
CA ASN A 43 -4.16 19.27 -5.92
C ASN A 43 -3.52 19.44 -4.55
N GLY A 44 -2.19 19.34 -4.49
CA GLY A 44 -1.43 19.49 -3.26
C GLY A 44 -1.61 18.39 -2.21
N SER A 45 -2.43 17.37 -2.47
CA SER A 45 -2.74 16.27 -1.56
C SER A 45 -2.07 14.96 -1.97
N GLY A 46 -1.88 14.10 -0.99
CA GLY A 46 -1.26 12.79 -1.19
C GLY A 46 -2.26 11.68 -1.53
N GLY A 47 -1.85 10.75 -2.38
CA GLY A 47 -2.58 9.51 -2.62
C GLY A 47 -2.55 8.56 -1.41
N GLY A 48 -3.48 7.63 -1.34
CA GLY A 48 -3.46 6.56 -0.35
C GLY A 48 -2.42 5.49 -0.70
N GLY A 49 -1.81 4.89 0.31
CA GLY A 49 -0.99 3.70 0.10
C GLY A 49 -1.84 2.52 -0.37
N GLY A 50 -1.23 1.53 -1.04
CA GLY A 50 -1.87 0.28 -1.40
C GLY A 50 -2.48 -0.40 -0.18
N TYR A 51 -3.68 -0.96 -0.32
CA TYR A 51 -4.23 -1.79 0.75
C TYR A 51 -3.36 -3.04 0.92
N THR A 52 -3.34 -3.58 2.13
CA THR A 52 -2.61 -4.81 2.42
C THR A 52 -3.55 -5.92 2.84
N LYS A 53 -3.14 -7.16 2.56
CA LYS A 53 -3.78 -8.36 3.11
C LYS A 53 -2.75 -9.37 3.56
N THR A 54 -3.04 -10.03 4.67
CA THR A 54 -2.18 -11.06 5.25
C THR A 54 -2.92 -12.39 5.39
N PHE A 55 -2.39 -13.44 4.77
CA PHE A 55 -2.85 -14.81 4.91
C PHE A 55 -1.73 -15.61 5.54
N LYS A 56 -1.88 -16.07 6.78
CA LYS A 56 -0.79 -16.77 7.46
C LYS A 56 -1.29 -17.77 8.50
N LYS A 57 -0.47 -18.79 8.73
CA LYS A 57 -0.76 -19.87 9.68
C LYS A 57 -0.69 -19.38 11.13
N ASP A 58 0.35 -18.63 11.44
CA ASP A 58 0.55 -18.07 12.78
C ASP A 58 -0.58 -17.07 13.12
N THR A 59 -1.01 -17.03 14.37
CA THR A 59 -2.15 -16.21 14.82
C THR A 59 -1.72 -14.91 15.52
N SER A 60 -0.42 -14.65 15.67
CA SER A 60 0.07 -13.40 16.27
C SER A 60 -0.07 -12.21 15.31
N GLY A 61 -0.19 -10.98 15.82
CA GLY A 61 -0.35 -9.80 14.96
C GLY A 61 -1.64 -9.81 14.12
N TRP A 62 -1.62 -9.12 12.98
CA TRP A 62 -2.80 -9.02 12.10
C TRP A 62 -2.82 -10.13 11.04
N ARG A 63 -4.01 -10.68 10.77
CA ARG A 63 -4.26 -11.58 9.64
C ARG A 63 -5.68 -11.42 9.09
N ASP A 64 -5.81 -11.45 7.77
CA ASP A 64 -7.07 -11.50 7.03
C ASP A 64 -7.58 -12.93 6.85
N GLY A 65 -6.70 -13.93 6.96
CA GLY A 65 -7.06 -15.34 6.82
C GLY A 65 -5.90 -16.30 7.13
N ASP A 66 -6.19 -17.59 7.03
CA ASP A 66 -5.22 -18.66 7.25
C ASP A 66 -4.21 -18.78 6.09
N ALA A 67 -3.13 -19.54 6.30
CA ALA A 67 -2.18 -19.89 5.25
C ALA A 67 -2.87 -20.62 4.08
N ILE A 68 -2.34 -20.43 2.87
CA ILE A 68 -2.94 -20.93 1.64
C ILE A 68 -2.35 -22.30 1.30
N SER A 69 -3.22 -23.31 1.15
CA SER A 69 -2.81 -24.64 0.69
C SER A 69 -2.38 -24.64 -0.77
N VAL A 70 -1.28 -25.34 -1.07
CA VAL A 70 -0.71 -25.48 -2.41
C VAL A 70 -0.19 -26.90 -2.64
N ALA A 71 0.01 -27.27 -3.91
CA ALA A 71 0.63 -28.54 -4.27
C ALA A 71 2.01 -28.31 -4.92
N PRO A 72 3.05 -29.13 -4.64
CA PRO A 72 4.32 -29.04 -5.35
C PRO A 72 4.13 -29.17 -6.86
N GLY A 73 4.89 -28.38 -7.62
CA GLY A 73 4.78 -28.31 -9.07
C GLY A 73 3.58 -27.51 -9.56
N GLN A 74 2.66 -27.09 -8.69
CA GLN A 74 1.58 -26.18 -9.06
C GLN A 74 2.15 -24.86 -9.57
N SER A 75 1.59 -24.36 -10.67
CA SER A 75 1.88 -23.03 -11.19
C SER A 75 0.90 -22.03 -10.58
N ILE A 76 1.41 -21.07 -9.83
CA ILE A 76 0.61 -20.02 -9.19
C ILE A 76 0.78 -18.71 -9.98
N PRO A 77 -0.30 -18.16 -10.55
CA PRO A 77 -0.25 -16.82 -11.12
C PRO A 77 -0.18 -15.77 -10.00
N ILE A 78 0.69 -14.80 -10.18
CA ILE A 78 0.88 -13.68 -9.29
C ILE A 78 0.79 -12.39 -10.10
N THR A 79 -0.02 -11.45 -9.62
CA THR A 79 -0.10 -10.09 -10.19
C THR A 79 0.38 -9.11 -9.14
N VAL A 80 1.28 -8.21 -9.53
CA VAL A 80 1.72 -7.08 -8.71
C VAL A 80 1.14 -5.81 -9.30
N GLY A 81 0.37 -5.08 -8.48
CA GLY A 81 -0.36 -3.89 -8.89
C GLY A 81 0.55 -2.69 -9.16
N LYS A 82 0.30 -1.99 -10.27
CA LYS A 82 1.01 -0.75 -10.62
C LYS A 82 0.53 0.42 -9.79
N GLY A 83 1.43 1.33 -9.42
CA GLY A 83 1.04 2.60 -8.82
C GLY A 83 0.22 3.49 -9.76
N GLY A 84 -0.68 4.30 -9.20
CA GLY A 84 -1.45 5.30 -9.94
C GLY A 84 -0.52 6.39 -10.48
N ILE A 85 -0.69 6.78 -11.75
CA ILE A 85 0.16 7.79 -12.38
C ILE A 85 -0.44 9.18 -12.14
N GLY A 86 0.30 10.06 -11.48
CA GLY A 86 -0.09 11.45 -11.25
C GLY A 86 -0.10 12.24 -12.56
N GLY A 87 -1.07 13.15 -12.69
CA GLY A 87 -1.24 13.98 -13.89
C GLY A 87 -2.16 15.17 -13.64
N TYR A 88 -2.43 15.93 -14.70
CA TYR A 88 -3.35 17.09 -14.71
C TYR A 88 -4.84 16.72 -14.71
N SER A 89 -5.16 15.42 -14.62
CA SER A 89 -6.54 14.92 -14.59
C SER A 89 -7.28 15.40 -13.34
N GLU A 90 -8.55 15.77 -13.48
CA GLU A 90 -9.44 16.18 -12.38
C GLU A 90 -9.62 15.09 -11.31
N VAL A 91 -9.35 13.83 -11.67
CA VAL A 91 -9.37 12.68 -10.77
C VAL A 91 -8.00 12.02 -10.76
N ALA A 92 -7.42 11.90 -9.57
CA ALA A 92 -6.17 11.20 -9.34
C ALA A 92 -6.37 9.68 -9.53
N PRO A 93 -5.57 9.00 -10.37
CA PRO A 93 -5.71 7.57 -10.58
C PRO A 93 -5.44 6.74 -9.32
N ASN A 94 -6.24 5.70 -9.11
CA ASN A 94 -6.00 4.68 -8.10
C ASN A 94 -4.85 3.77 -8.51
N GLY A 95 -4.23 3.11 -7.52
CA GLY A 95 -3.30 2.02 -7.78
C GLY A 95 -4.02 0.74 -8.24
N GLY A 96 -3.28 -0.13 -8.91
CA GLY A 96 -3.72 -1.47 -9.28
C GLY A 96 -3.68 -2.45 -8.10
N TYR A 97 -4.44 -3.53 -8.19
CA TYR A 97 -4.44 -4.57 -7.17
C TYR A 97 -3.21 -5.49 -7.29
N SER A 98 -2.81 -6.09 -6.16
CA SER A 98 -1.89 -7.24 -6.12
C SER A 98 -2.64 -8.50 -5.74
N GLN A 99 -2.28 -9.63 -6.34
CA GLN A 99 -3.01 -10.88 -6.23
C GLN A 99 -2.06 -12.08 -6.21
N PHE A 100 -2.39 -13.05 -5.35
CA PHE A 100 -1.80 -14.38 -5.35
C PHE A 100 -2.86 -15.40 -5.73
N LEU A 101 -2.59 -16.31 -6.67
CA LEU A 101 -3.47 -17.40 -7.09
C LEU A 101 -4.79 -16.96 -7.77
N ASN A 102 -5.68 -16.26 -7.08
CA ASN A 102 -6.98 -15.81 -7.59
C ASN A 102 -7.50 -14.60 -6.78
N SER A 103 -8.67 -14.08 -7.16
CA SER A 103 -9.25 -12.87 -6.55
C SER A 103 -9.58 -13.00 -5.06
N SER A 104 -9.70 -14.20 -4.51
CA SER A 104 -9.91 -14.40 -3.07
C SER A 104 -8.68 -13.98 -2.24
N TYR A 105 -7.49 -13.98 -2.85
CA TYR A 105 -6.25 -13.52 -2.23
C TYR A 105 -5.72 -12.30 -2.98
N ARG A 106 -6.49 -11.22 -2.91
CA ARG A 106 -6.22 -9.93 -3.57
C ARG A 106 -6.25 -8.76 -2.59
N ALA A 107 -5.24 -7.92 -2.64
CA ALA A 107 -5.26 -6.60 -2.01
C ALA A 107 -5.45 -5.51 -3.08
N ASN A 108 -6.41 -4.62 -2.86
CA ASN A 108 -6.71 -3.53 -3.80
C ASN A 108 -5.63 -2.44 -3.75
N GLY A 109 -5.51 -1.66 -4.82
CA GLY A 109 -4.67 -0.47 -4.79
C GLY A 109 -5.26 0.64 -3.94
N GLY A 110 -4.40 1.55 -3.51
CA GLY A 110 -4.78 2.76 -2.78
C GLY A 110 -5.51 3.72 -3.70
N ASN A 111 -6.37 4.54 -3.10
CA ASN A 111 -7.11 5.54 -3.85
C ASN A 111 -6.20 6.74 -4.16
N GLY A 112 -6.38 7.34 -5.34
CA GLY A 112 -5.80 8.65 -5.61
C GLY A 112 -6.34 9.72 -4.64
N ALA A 113 -5.61 10.83 -4.52
CA ALA A 113 -6.06 12.00 -3.79
C ALA A 113 -7.43 12.49 -4.29
N GLY A 114 -8.25 13.02 -3.39
CA GLY A 114 -9.62 13.48 -3.71
C GLY A 114 -10.72 12.42 -3.59
N ASN A 115 -10.37 11.14 -3.48
CA ASN A 115 -11.35 10.05 -3.37
C ASN A 115 -11.82 9.85 -1.91
N GLY A 116 -12.64 10.80 -1.44
CA GLY A 116 -13.26 10.77 -0.11
C GLY A 116 -14.73 11.23 -0.06
N TYR A 117 -15.27 11.84 -1.12
CA TYR A 117 -16.63 12.38 -1.12
C TYR A 117 -17.57 11.63 -2.09
N PRO A 118 -18.53 10.82 -1.59
CA PRO A 118 -19.62 10.30 -2.42
C PRO A 118 -20.54 11.45 -2.84
N GLY A 119 -20.69 11.69 -4.15
CA GLY A 119 -21.69 12.65 -4.69
C GLY A 119 -21.19 14.03 -5.10
N GLY A 120 -19.87 14.25 -5.19
CA GLY A 120 -19.31 15.52 -5.67
C GLY A 120 -18.87 15.43 -7.13
N SER A 121 -19.60 16.07 -8.03
CA SER A 121 -19.26 16.22 -9.46
C SER A 121 -18.17 17.28 -9.73
N ASN A 122 -17.42 17.71 -8.72
CA ASN A 122 -16.28 18.61 -8.85
C ASN A 122 -15.11 18.06 -8.03
N ALA A 123 -14.00 17.81 -8.72
CA ALA A 123 -12.62 17.73 -8.23
C ALA A 123 -12.39 17.64 -6.71
N GLY A 124 -11.72 16.57 -6.27
CA GLY A 124 -10.37 16.65 -5.73
C GLY A 124 -9.97 17.83 -4.82
N ALA A 125 -10.82 18.28 -3.92
CA ALA A 125 -10.54 19.39 -3.03
C ALA A 125 -9.64 18.92 -1.90
N TYR A 126 -8.32 19.05 -2.09
CA TYR A 126 -7.32 19.08 -1.01
C TYR A 126 -7.42 17.91 0.00
N THR A 127 -7.96 16.77 -0.45
CA THR A 127 -8.30 15.62 0.40
C THR A 127 -7.34 14.48 0.11
N GLY A 128 -6.81 13.86 1.14
CA GLY A 128 -5.92 12.70 0.99
C GLY A 128 -6.64 11.45 0.50
N GLY A 129 -5.94 10.60 -0.25
CA GLY A 129 -6.48 9.32 -0.73
C GLY A 129 -6.59 8.26 0.37
N ASN A 130 -7.65 7.46 0.36
CA ASN A 130 -7.79 6.31 1.26
C ASN A 130 -6.88 5.16 0.82
N GLY A 131 -6.42 4.34 1.77
CA GLY A 131 -5.49 3.27 1.42
C GLY A 131 -5.11 2.37 2.58
N GLY A 132 -4.04 1.60 2.38
CA GLY A 132 -3.36 0.91 3.47
C GLY A 132 -3.01 1.91 4.57
N SER A 133 -2.30 2.97 4.22
CA SER A 133 -2.26 4.19 5.01
C SER A 133 -2.87 5.36 4.23
N GLY A 134 -3.55 6.27 4.92
CA GLY A 134 -4.19 7.41 4.28
C GLY A 134 -3.19 8.48 3.81
N GLY A 135 -3.44 9.08 2.65
CA GLY A 135 -2.68 10.24 2.17
C GLY A 135 -2.95 11.50 2.99
N ALA A 136 -2.04 12.46 2.97
CA ALA A 136 -2.26 13.77 3.58
C ALA A 136 -3.28 14.59 2.76
N GLY A 137 -4.12 15.38 3.45
CA GLY A 137 -4.84 16.47 2.80
C GLY A 137 -3.87 17.64 2.52
N ASP A 138 -4.31 18.65 1.78
CA ASP A 138 -3.43 19.76 1.41
C ASP A 138 -3.51 20.92 2.42
N ASP A 139 -2.48 21.08 3.23
CA ASP A 139 -2.39 22.10 4.28
C ASP A 139 -0.92 22.49 4.52
N SER A 140 -0.66 23.78 4.80
CA SER A 140 0.71 24.25 4.99
C SER A 140 1.33 23.84 6.33
N ASP A 141 0.51 23.58 7.34
CA ASP A 141 0.98 23.53 8.72
C ASP A 141 0.81 22.14 9.35
N THR A 142 -0.31 21.48 9.06
CA THR A 142 -0.77 20.28 9.80
C THR A 142 -0.87 19.01 8.97
N ALA A 143 -0.86 19.11 7.64
CA ALA A 143 -0.97 17.97 6.75
C ALA A 143 0.14 16.93 7.00
N LYS A 144 -0.25 15.69 7.24
CA LYS A 144 0.69 14.58 7.45
C LYS A 144 0.13 13.29 6.86
N ALA A 145 0.97 12.54 6.17
CA ALA A 145 0.59 11.24 5.63
C ALA A 145 0.49 10.19 6.75
N GLY A 146 -0.46 9.28 6.61
CA GLY A 146 -0.59 8.11 7.48
C GLY A 146 0.53 7.10 7.25
N SER A 147 0.82 6.33 8.28
CA SER A 147 1.79 5.22 8.28
C SER A 147 1.23 4.01 9.03
N ASP A 148 1.63 2.80 8.64
CA ASP A 148 1.28 1.56 9.34
C ASP A 148 -0.22 1.36 9.59
N GLY A 149 -1.05 1.68 8.58
CA GLY A 149 -2.51 1.49 8.68
C GLY A 149 -3.30 2.72 9.12
N SER A 150 -2.60 3.79 9.53
CA SER A 150 -3.23 4.98 10.10
C SER A 150 -3.77 5.95 9.04
N ASN A 151 -4.67 6.83 9.49
CA ASN A 151 -5.22 7.90 8.67
C ASN A 151 -4.15 8.97 8.38
N GLY A 152 -4.28 9.63 7.24
CA GLY A 152 -3.63 10.91 7.03
C GLY A 152 -4.35 12.02 7.76
N ILE A 153 -3.65 13.14 7.93
CA ILE A 153 -4.12 14.40 8.49
C ILE A 153 -4.24 15.40 7.34
N GLY A 154 -5.35 16.13 7.31
CA GLY A 154 -5.60 17.22 6.36
C GLY A 154 -5.63 18.58 7.06
N SER A 155 -6.39 19.52 6.52
CA SER A 155 -6.48 20.89 7.05
C SER A 155 -7.27 20.99 8.35
N ARG A 156 -7.24 22.19 8.94
CA ARG A 156 -8.16 22.60 10.01
C ARG A 156 -9.29 23.44 9.45
N ASN A 157 -10.46 23.37 10.09
CA ASN A 157 -11.57 24.28 9.86
C ASN A 157 -11.35 25.62 10.59
N GLU A 158 -12.28 26.57 10.42
CA GLU A 158 -12.20 27.92 11.00
C GLU A 158 -12.12 27.94 12.53
N ASN A 159 -12.63 26.90 13.21
CA ASN A 159 -12.54 26.79 14.67
C ASN A 159 -11.25 26.11 15.15
N GLY A 160 -10.32 25.81 14.24
CA GLY A 160 -9.02 25.20 14.53
C GLY A 160 -9.04 23.68 14.70
N SER A 161 -10.19 23.02 14.51
CA SER A 161 -10.31 21.56 14.57
C SER A 161 -9.93 20.92 13.23
N LEU A 162 -9.36 19.71 13.27
CA LEU A 162 -9.03 18.96 12.06
C LEU A 162 -10.28 18.48 11.33
N TYR A 163 -10.26 18.56 9.99
CA TYR A 163 -11.25 17.85 9.18
C TYR A 163 -11.10 16.33 9.37
N PRO A 164 -12.21 15.60 9.57
CA PRO A 164 -12.16 14.14 9.73
C PRO A 164 -11.50 13.43 8.54
N ALA A 165 -10.81 12.33 8.80
CA ALA A 165 -10.23 11.52 7.73
C ALA A 165 -11.31 10.98 6.78
N GLY A 166 -11.07 11.10 5.48
CA GLY A 166 -11.99 10.77 4.39
C GLY A 166 -13.15 11.74 4.24
N SER A 167 -13.06 12.94 4.81
CA SER A 167 -13.96 14.06 4.54
C SER A 167 -13.29 15.11 3.66
N LEU A 168 -14.07 16.06 3.15
CA LEU A 168 -13.56 17.20 2.38
C LEU A 168 -12.49 17.96 3.17
N TYR A 169 -11.35 18.27 2.54
CA TYR A 169 -10.16 18.89 3.16
C TYR A 169 -9.45 18.04 4.22
N GLY A 170 -9.97 16.84 4.52
CA GLY A 170 -9.36 15.90 5.45
C GLY A 170 -8.23 15.08 4.82
N GLY A 171 -7.46 14.40 5.65
CA GLY A 171 -6.56 13.34 5.16
C GLY A 171 -7.35 12.11 4.73
N GLY A 172 -6.68 11.15 4.09
CA GLY A 172 -7.28 9.88 3.72
C GLY A 172 -7.46 8.94 4.92
N LYS A 173 -8.38 8.00 4.81
CA LYS A 173 -8.54 6.89 5.75
C LYS A 173 -7.48 5.82 5.50
N GLY A 174 -6.81 5.40 6.55
CA GLY A 174 -6.04 4.16 6.54
C GLY A 174 -6.95 2.95 6.76
N GLN A 175 -6.42 1.76 6.48
CA GLN A 175 -7.18 0.51 6.58
C GLN A 175 -7.39 0.01 8.02
N ARG A 176 -6.87 0.74 9.02
CA ARG A 176 -7.03 0.50 10.47
C ARG A 176 -6.34 -0.75 11.01
N HIS A 177 -5.48 -1.36 10.22
CA HIS A 177 -4.55 -2.39 10.67
C HIS A 177 -3.19 -2.23 9.99
N THR A 178 -2.17 -2.81 10.61
CA THR A 178 -0.78 -2.70 10.18
C THR A 178 -0.57 -3.04 8.71
N THR A 179 0.41 -2.37 8.10
CA THR A 179 0.90 -2.63 6.73
C THR A 179 2.26 -3.35 6.74
N ARG A 180 2.63 -3.92 7.89
CA ARG A 180 3.89 -4.65 8.05
C ARG A 180 3.84 -6.00 7.37
N ASP A 181 4.98 -6.46 6.89
CA ASP A 181 5.13 -7.79 6.32
C ASP A 181 4.49 -8.84 7.25
N PHE A 182 3.57 -9.63 6.68
CA PHE A 182 2.80 -10.65 7.37
C PHE A 182 2.01 -10.14 8.60
N GLY A 183 1.75 -8.83 8.70
CA GLY A 183 1.05 -8.24 9.85
C GLY A 183 1.76 -8.42 11.19
N GLU A 184 3.05 -8.74 11.18
CA GLU A 184 3.85 -9.01 12.38
C GLU A 184 4.35 -7.70 13.03
N PRO A 185 4.38 -7.60 14.37
CA PRO A 185 4.84 -6.37 15.05
C PRO A 185 6.27 -5.95 14.69
N THR A 186 7.15 -6.93 14.46
CA THR A 186 8.55 -6.72 14.04
C THR A 186 8.71 -6.72 12.52
N GLY A 187 7.63 -6.95 11.77
CA GLY A 187 7.62 -6.90 10.33
C GLY A 187 7.95 -5.50 9.81
N LYS A 188 8.54 -5.43 8.62
CA LYS A 188 8.87 -4.16 7.96
C LYS A 188 7.62 -3.51 7.38
N ARG A 189 7.48 -2.20 7.56
CA ARG A 189 6.34 -1.38 7.13
C ARG A 189 6.33 -1.14 5.62
N ASN A 190 5.14 -1.21 5.03
CA ASN A 190 4.87 -0.92 3.61
C ASN A 190 3.74 0.14 3.48
N ALA A 191 3.38 0.52 2.25
CA ALA A 191 2.16 1.27 1.96
C ALA A 191 1.93 2.53 2.81
N GLY A 192 2.96 3.37 2.95
CA GLY A 192 2.80 4.71 3.53
C GLY A 192 1.96 5.62 2.62
N GLY A 193 1.18 6.52 3.20
CA GLY A 193 0.39 7.48 2.43
C GLY A 193 1.26 8.52 1.71
N GLY A 194 0.72 9.21 0.73
CA GLY A 194 1.38 10.36 0.09
C GLY A 194 1.35 11.61 0.96
N GLY A 195 2.38 12.44 0.86
CA GLY A 195 2.45 13.74 1.53
C GLY A 195 1.79 14.88 0.73
N SER A 196 1.69 16.06 1.35
CA SER A 196 1.14 17.27 0.72
C SER A 196 2.24 18.13 0.07
N ASP A 197 1.87 18.99 -0.90
CA ASP A 197 2.79 19.99 -1.50
C ASP A 197 3.13 21.14 -0.56
N ARG A 198 2.14 21.65 0.16
CA ARG A 198 2.27 22.93 0.89
C ARG A 198 2.87 22.78 2.28
N ASN A 199 3.01 21.56 2.78
CA ASN A 199 3.48 21.35 4.14
C ASN A 199 4.91 21.88 4.37
N ILE A 200 5.06 22.77 5.36
CA ILE A 200 6.30 23.47 5.70
C ILE A 200 7.46 22.53 6.10
N ASN A 201 7.16 21.29 6.52
CA ASN A 201 8.15 20.28 6.87
C ASN A 201 8.55 19.38 5.69
N GLY A 202 8.36 19.86 4.45
CA GLY A 202 8.87 19.21 3.24
C GLY A 202 7.93 18.18 2.61
N GLY A 203 6.70 18.03 3.11
CA GLY A 203 5.65 17.30 2.39
C GLY A 203 5.93 15.81 2.14
N MET A 204 6.71 15.18 3.01
CA MET A 204 7.10 13.77 2.87
C MET A 204 5.91 12.84 3.08
N GLY A 205 5.93 11.70 2.39
CA GLY A 205 4.94 10.65 2.58
C GLY A 205 5.12 9.89 3.89
N GLY A 206 4.20 8.97 4.14
CA GLY A 206 4.20 8.07 5.28
C GLY A 206 5.43 7.17 5.29
N GLU A 207 5.81 6.76 6.49
CA GLU A 207 7.00 5.97 6.74
C GLU A 207 6.89 4.55 6.16
N SER A 208 8.01 4.04 5.66
CA SER A 208 8.21 2.65 5.28
C SER A 208 9.67 2.29 5.51
N ASP A 209 9.92 1.00 5.75
CA ASP A 209 11.28 0.47 5.93
C ASP A 209 11.89 0.01 4.59
N TYR A 210 11.26 0.38 3.47
CA TYR A 210 11.68 0.04 2.11
C TYR A 210 11.81 1.29 1.23
N ASP A 211 12.90 1.36 0.46
CA ASP A 211 13.09 2.38 -0.59
C ASP A 211 12.58 1.94 -1.97
N LYS A 212 12.24 0.66 -2.12
CA LYS A 212 11.77 0.07 -3.38
C LYS A 212 10.26 0.17 -3.51
N GLY A 213 9.78 0.30 -4.74
CA GLY A 213 8.35 0.38 -5.05
C GLY A 213 7.66 1.61 -4.45
N CYS A 214 8.43 2.65 -4.09
CA CYS A 214 7.94 3.86 -3.44
C CYS A 214 7.13 4.75 -4.39
N GLY A 215 6.18 5.49 -3.81
CA GLY A 215 5.54 6.60 -4.50
C GLY A 215 6.48 7.81 -4.54
N THR A 216 6.24 8.68 -5.51
CA THR A 216 7.05 9.89 -5.76
C THR A 216 6.19 11.15 -5.71
N GLY A 217 6.86 12.30 -5.63
CA GLY A 217 6.29 13.63 -5.84
C GLY A 217 7.34 14.59 -6.41
N ASN A 218 7.01 15.87 -6.55
CA ASN A 218 7.99 16.83 -7.07
C ASN A 218 9.21 16.98 -6.13
N GLY A 219 10.38 17.16 -6.73
CA GLY A 219 11.66 17.23 -6.02
C GLY A 219 12.09 15.87 -5.47
N ASN A 220 12.59 15.84 -4.24
CA ASN A 220 13.08 14.62 -3.59
C ASN A 220 12.01 13.90 -2.75
N ARG A 221 10.73 14.27 -2.91
CA ARG A 221 9.65 13.73 -2.10
C ARG A 221 9.33 12.30 -2.53
N LYS A 222 9.31 11.42 -1.54
CA LYS A 222 8.94 10.01 -1.68
C LYS A 222 7.94 9.61 -0.60
N SER A 223 7.23 8.53 -0.85
CA SER A 223 6.31 7.91 0.09
C SER A 223 6.50 6.41 0.17
N GLY A 224 6.52 5.91 1.40
CA GLY A 224 5.81 4.69 1.75
C GLY A 224 6.14 3.38 1.04
N GLY A 225 7.39 3.09 0.64
CA GLY A 225 7.85 1.77 0.16
C GLY A 225 6.91 1.10 -0.85
N TYR A 226 6.88 -0.23 -0.91
CA TYR A 226 5.95 -0.93 -1.81
C TYR A 226 4.51 -0.47 -1.58
N GLY A 227 3.86 0.00 -2.64
CA GLY A 227 2.51 0.55 -2.61
C GLY A 227 2.41 1.96 -2.01
N GLY A 228 3.48 2.72 -1.87
CA GLY A 228 3.41 4.08 -1.31
C GLY A 228 2.52 5.03 -2.13
N GLY A 229 1.74 5.90 -1.50
CA GLY A 229 0.85 6.83 -2.21
C GLY A 229 1.58 8.05 -2.78
N GLY A 230 1.27 8.54 -3.98
CA GLY A 230 1.98 9.67 -4.59
C GLY A 230 1.91 10.96 -3.75
N CYS A 231 3.01 11.70 -3.66
CA CYS A 231 3.09 12.93 -2.87
C CYS A 231 2.68 14.15 -3.68
N GLY A 232 1.63 14.84 -3.23
CA GLY A 232 1.17 16.11 -3.78
C GLY A 232 0.88 16.07 -5.27
N THR A 233 0.91 17.23 -5.92
CA THR A 233 0.54 17.35 -7.34
C THR A 233 1.53 16.60 -8.22
N TYR A 234 1.00 15.79 -9.16
CA TYR A 234 1.74 14.88 -10.04
C TYR A 234 2.45 13.73 -9.35
N GLY A 235 2.22 13.52 -8.04
CA GLY A 235 2.83 12.41 -7.33
C GLY A 235 2.37 11.07 -7.89
N ASN A 236 3.30 10.21 -8.28
CA ASN A 236 3.00 8.85 -8.71
C ASN A 236 2.91 7.94 -7.50
N GLY A 237 1.89 7.08 -7.46
CA GLY A 237 1.87 5.96 -6.55
C GLY A 237 3.00 4.98 -6.85
N GLY A 238 3.43 4.28 -5.83
CA GLY A 238 4.41 3.22 -5.90
C GLY A 238 3.79 1.88 -6.27
N ASP A 239 4.57 1.02 -6.92
CA ASP A 239 4.14 -0.34 -7.24
C ASP A 239 3.97 -1.18 -5.97
N GLY A 240 2.94 -2.04 -6.00
CA GLY A 240 2.67 -2.99 -4.94
C GLY A 240 3.71 -4.10 -4.84
N THR A 241 3.39 -5.13 -4.06
CA THR A 241 4.24 -6.32 -3.95
C THR A 241 3.43 -7.53 -3.48
N VAL A 242 3.94 -8.71 -3.78
CA VAL A 242 3.50 -9.97 -3.18
C VAL A 242 4.69 -10.59 -2.47
N LEU A 243 4.56 -10.86 -1.19
CA LEU A 243 5.57 -11.51 -0.35
C LEU A 243 5.02 -12.86 0.08
N ILE A 244 5.80 -13.92 -0.12
CA ILE A 244 5.44 -15.27 0.31
C ILE A 244 6.49 -15.81 1.28
N ARG A 245 6.04 -16.59 2.26
CA ARG A 245 6.88 -17.33 3.19
C ARG A 245 6.41 -18.78 3.25
N TYR A 246 7.32 -19.72 3.02
CA TYR A 246 6.96 -21.13 2.81
C TYR A 246 8.08 -22.08 3.23
N TRP A 247 7.71 -23.30 3.60
CA TRP A 247 8.65 -24.38 3.85
C TRP A 247 8.85 -25.23 2.58
N ALA A 248 10.09 -25.56 2.25
CA ALA A 248 10.43 -26.41 1.10
C ALA A 248 11.73 -27.20 1.33
N TYR A 249 11.97 -28.23 0.52
CA TYR A 249 13.25 -28.93 0.53
C TYR A 249 14.32 -28.08 -0.18
N GLU A 250 15.55 -28.09 0.35
CA GLU A 250 16.69 -27.51 -0.37
C GLU A 250 16.86 -28.14 -1.76
N GLU A 251 17.12 -27.30 -2.76
CA GLU A 251 17.44 -27.71 -4.13
C GLU A 251 18.83 -28.36 -4.23
#